data_AF-A0A161TIW5-F1
#
_entry.id   AF-A0A161TIW5-F1
#
_cell.length_a   1.000
_cell.length_b   1.000
_cell.length_c   1.000
_cell.angle_alpha   90.00
_cell.angle_beta   90.00
_cell.angle_gamma   90.00
#
_symmetry.space_group_name_H-M   'P 1'
#
loop_
_entity.id
_entity.type
_entity.pdbx_description
1 polymer ?
#
loop_
_entity_poly.entity_id
_entity_poly.type
_entity_poly.pdbx_seq_one_letter_code
_entity_poly.pdbx_strand_id
1 'polypeptide(L)'
;MILRQMLASGALGQHRGLPVTAIITMTAKELETASGHAVTGTGSLVAIRDAIRMASHAHHYLAIFDDDGRALYLGRSKRIASADQRIVLIARDRGCSFPGCTRPAVWCQAHHVTDWVDGGDTDVDSLTFGCDLHHPLVGDGPNDWATTTTGPDHPQPGRAQWHPPEAVDPDRKGLVNHYHHPQEYLYQEPEDPEP
;
A
#
# COMPACT_ATOMS: atom_id res chain seq x y z
N MET A 1 17.27 16.25 -16.93
CA MET A 1 18.57 16.01 -16.27
C MET A 1 18.63 16.53 -14.83
N ILE A 2 18.11 17.74 -14.56
CA ILE A 2 18.11 18.36 -13.21
C ILE A 2 17.28 17.56 -12.20
N LEU A 3 16.06 17.14 -12.54
CA LEU A 3 15.16 16.38 -11.65
C LEU A 3 15.82 15.08 -11.13
N ARG A 4 16.56 14.39 -11.99
CA ARG A 4 17.27 13.14 -11.68
C ARG A 4 18.46 13.37 -10.73
N GLN A 5 19.25 14.42 -10.95
CA GLN A 5 20.34 14.76 -10.04
C GLN A 5 19.83 15.22 -8.67
N MET A 6 18.69 15.90 -8.60
CA MET A 6 18.10 16.30 -7.32
C MET A 6 17.51 15.12 -6.54
N LEU A 7 16.88 14.14 -7.21
CA LEU A 7 16.44 12.91 -6.56
C LEU A 7 17.62 12.09 -6.04
N ALA A 8 18.73 12.02 -6.80
CA ALA A 8 19.93 11.30 -6.40
C ALA A 8 20.77 12.02 -5.32
N SER A 9 20.62 13.35 -5.16
CA SER A 9 21.46 14.12 -4.23
C SER A 9 21.05 13.97 -2.77
N GLY A 10 19.85 13.46 -2.48
CA GLY A 10 19.32 13.36 -1.12
C GLY A 10 19.03 14.70 -0.44
N ALA A 11 19.12 15.83 -1.17
CA ALA A 11 18.96 17.18 -0.64
C ALA A 11 17.52 17.73 -0.73
N LEU A 12 16.54 16.87 -1.01
CA LEU A 12 15.14 17.25 -1.12
C LEU A 12 14.47 17.28 0.27
N GLY A 13 13.41 18.09 0.40
CA GLY A 13 12.59 18.16 1.61
C GLY A 13 11.82 16.86 1.90
N GLN A 14 10.94 16.91 2.90
CA GLN A 14 10.08 15.77 3.26
C GLN A 14 8.61 16.04 2.91
N HIS A 15 7.88 15.00 2.51
CA HIS A 15 6.43 15.02 2.30
C HIS A 15 5.80 13.85 3.07
N ARG A 16 4.92 14.16 4.04
CA ARG A 16 4.26 13.19 4.93
C ARG A 16 5.24 12.17 5.55
N GLY A 17 6.39 12.65 6.03
CA GLY A 17 7.39 11.84 6.74
C GLY A 17 8.41 11.10 5.85
N LEU A 18 8.28 11.15 4.52
CA LEU A 18 9.26 10.62 3.58
C LEU A 18 10.09 11.74 2.97
N PRO A 19 11.43 11.62 2.84
CA PRO A 19 12.18 12.42 1.88
C PRO A 19 11.52 12.31 0.50
N VAL A 20 11.60 13.33 -0.35
CA VAL A 20 11.05 13.22 -1.72
C VAL A 20 11.66 11.99 -2.42
N THR A 21 10.84 10.94 -2.52
CA THR A 21 11.23 9.59 -2.92
C THR A 21 10.18 9.09 -3.90
N ALA A 22 10.61 8.56 -5.03
CA ALA A 22 9.72 7.85 -5.94
C ALA A 22 9.57 6.42 -5.42
N ILE A 23 8.37 6.09 -4.94
CA ILE A 23 8.01 4.71 -4.61
C ILE A 23 7.23 4.15 -5.78
N ILE A 24 7.70 3.02 -6.28
CA ILE A 24 7.22 2.38 -7.50
C ILE A 24 7.00 0.90 -7.18
N THR A 25 5.78 0.42 -7.45
CA THR A 25 5.37 -0.97 -7.19
C THR A 25 5.19 -1.70 -8.51
N MET A 26 5.73 -2.91 -8.58
CA MET A 26 5.60 -3.85 -9.71
C MET A 26 5.73 -5.28 -9.19
N THR A 27 5.27 -6.26 -9.95
CA THR A 27 5.46 -7.68 -9.66
C THR A 27 6.85 -8.16 -10.05
N ALA A 28 7.31 -9.26 -9.47
CA ALA A 28 8.57 -9.90 -9.85
C ALA A 28 8.57 -10.31 -11.34
N LYS A 29 7.45 -10.84 -11.85
CA LYS A 29 7.27 -11.21 -13.26
C LYS A 29 7.40 -10.01 -14.21
N GLU A 30 6.82 -8.88 -13.87
CA GLU A 30 6.97 -7.64 -14.66
C GLU A 30 8.43 -7.19 -14.70
N LEU A 31 9.13 -7.26 -13.55
CA LEU A 31 10.55 -6.93 -13.45
C LEU A 31 11.42 -7.89 -14.27
N GLU A 32 11.20 -9.21 -14.16
CA GLU A 32 11.95 -10.25 -14.89
C GLU A 32 11.79 -10.12 -16.40
N THR A 33 10.57 -9.88 -16.87
CA THR A 33 10.28 -9.71 -18.30
C THR A 33 10.61 -8.32 -18.83
N ALA A 34 10.91 -7.36 -17.94
CA ALA A 34 11.11 -5.95 -18.25
C ALA A 34 9.97 -5.36 -19.12
N SER A 35 8.73 -5.77 -18.82
CA SER A 35 7.53 -5.47 -19.61
C SER A 35 6.34 -5.17 -18.71
N GLY A 36 5.37 -4.39 -19.20
CA GLY A 36 4.23 -3.91 -18.41
C GLY A 36 4.43 -2.51 -17.82
N HIS A 37 3.63 -2.18 -16.80
CA HIS A 37 3.62 -0.88 -16.15
C HIS A 37 3.70 -1.01 -14.63
N ALA A 38 4.59 -0.24 -14.01
CA ALA A 38 4.63 -0.08 -12.57
C ALA A 38 3.71 1.05 -12.12
N VAL A 39 3.22 0.96 -10.88
CA VAL A 39 2.37 1.98 -10.25
C VAL A 39 3.22 2.83 -9.30
N THR A 40 3.18 4.15 -9.44
CA THR A 40 3.84 5.07 -8.50
C THR A 40 2.99 5.27 -7.26
N GLY A 41 3.57 5.80 -6.17
CA GLY A 41 2.81 6.18 -4.96
C GLY A 41 1.73 7.26 -5.18
N THR A 42 1.72 7.91 -6.35
CA THR A 42 0.65 8.83 -6.79
C THR A 42 -0.47 8.13 -7.57
N GLY A 43 -0.35 6.83 -7.82
CA GLY A 43 -1.25 6.03 -8.66
C GLY A 43 -0.98 6.16 -10.16
N SER A 44 0.09 6.86 -10.58
CA SER A 44 0.43 7.02 -12.00
C SER A 44 1.15 5.79 -12.53
N LEU A 45 0.99 5.50 -13.82
CA LEU A 45 1.68 4.39 -14.47
C LEU A 45 3.02 4.84 -15.06
N VAL A 46 4.04 4.02 -14.88
CA VAL A 46 5.37 4.19 -15.50
C VAL A 46 5.74 2.87 -16.16
N ALA A 47 6.23 2.91 -17.41
CA ALA A 47 6.70 1.71 -18.09
C ALA A 47 7.80 1.03 -17.26
N ILE A 48 7.77 -0.30 -17.14
CA ILE A 48 8.74 -1.04 -16.30
C ILE A 48 10.18 -0.73 -16.69
N ARG A 49 10.47 -0.56 -17.99
CA ARG A 49 11.80 -0.16 -18.48
C ARG A 49 12.26 1.19 -17.93
N ASP A 50 11.36 2.14 -17.80
CA ASP A 50 11.68 3.45 -17.23
C ASP A 50 11.79 3.38 -15.71
N ALA A 51 10.98 2.57 -15.05
CA ALA A 51 11.13 2.28 -13.62
C ALA A 51 12.50 1.66 -13.30
N ILE A 52 12.97 0.68 -14.09
CA ILE A 52 14.31 0.07 -13.97
C ILE A 52 15.41 1.13 -14.17
N ARG A 53 15.27 2.01 -15.18
CA ARG A 53 16.23 3.11 -15.43
C ARG A 53 16.25 4.16 -14.31
N MET A 54 15.10 4.45 -13.71
CA MET A 54 15.00 5.32 -12.54
C MET A 54 15.70 4.67 -11.34
N ALA A 55 15.45 3.37 -11.14
CA ALA A 55 16.06 2.61 -10.07
C ALA A 55 17.58 2.57 -10.20
N SER A 56 18.17 2.36 -11.38
CA SER A 56 19.63 2.11 -11.52
C SER A 56 20.58 3.18 -10.92
N HIS A 57 20.08 4.36 -10.54
CA HIS A 57 20.86 5.43 -9.91
C HIS A 57 20.25 5.94 -8.58
N ALA A 58 19.27 5.24 -8.03
CA ALA A 58 18.59 5.62 -6.79
C ALA A 58 19.28 5.04 -5.55
N HIS A 59 18.96 5.57 -4.36
CA HIS A 59 19.18 4.85 -3.11
C HIS A 59 18.01 3.90 -2.89
N HIS A 60 18.25 2.60 -3.09
CA HIS A 60 17.18 1.61 -3.14
C HIS A 60 16.65 1.24 -1.76
N TYR A 61 15.34 1.07 -1.73
CA TYR A 61 14.60 0.29 -0.77
C TYR A 61 13.94 -0.85 -1.55
N LEU A 62 14.05 -2.08 -1.07
CA LEU A 62 13.41 -3.25 -1.65
C LEU A 62 12.42 -3.80 -0.62
N ALA A 63 11.13 -3.67 -0.89
CA ALA A 63 10.10 -4.35 -0.14
C ALA A 63 9.66 -5.60 -0.92
N ILE A 64 9.73 -6.77 -0.28
CA ILE A 64 9.22 -8.03 -0.81
C ILE A 64 7.98 -8.39 -0.02
N PHE A 65 6.96 -8.81 -0.74
CA PHE A 65 5.69 -9.28 -0.20
C PHE A 65 5.48 -10.72 -0.65
N ASP A 66 4.70 -11.49 0.10
CA ASP A 66 4.10 -12.71 -0.43
C ASP A 66 2.95 -12.37 -1.38
N ASP A 67 2.36 -13.41 -1.98
CA ASP A 67 1.21 -13.28 -2.89
C ASP A 67 -0.02 -12.70 -2.18
N ASP A 68 -0.02 -12.79 -0.85
CA ASP A 68 -1.02 -12.29 0.08
C ASP A 68 -0.81 -10.81 0.45
N GLY A 69 0.24 -10.17 -0.06
CA GLY A 69 0.53 -8.77 0.22
C GLY A 69 1.06 -8.50 1.64
N ARG A 70 1.39 -9.53 2.42
CA ARG A 70 2.12 -9.40 3.69
C ARG A 70 3.58 -9.11 3.38
N ALA A 71 4.16 -8.15 4.11
CA ALA A 71 5.56 -7.81 3.94
C ALA A 71 6.46 -8.93 4.46
N LEU A 72 7.26 -9.55 3.59
CA LEU A 72 8.24 -10.57 3.95
C LEU A 72 9.62 -9.98 4.25
N TYR A 73 9.96 -8.87 3.58
CA TYR A 73 11.28 -8.26 3.71
C TYR A 73 11.25 -6.78 3.33
N LEU A 74 12.01 -5.96 4.07
CA LEU A 74 12.34 -4.59 3.66
C LEU A 74 13.85 -4.38 3.75
N GLY A 75 14.53 -4.46 2.60
CA GLY A 75 15.95 -4.17 2.45
C GLY A 75 16.19 -2.70 2.18
N ARG A 76 17.20 -2.11 2.82
CA ARG A 76 17.53 -0.68 2.65
C ARG A 76 19.03 -0.44 2.54
N SER A 77 19.39 0.59 1.78
CA SER A 77 20.79 1.01 1.62
C SER A 77 21.31 1.95 2.74
N LYS A 78 20.43 2.60 3.54
CA LYS A 78 20.77 3.45 4.71
C LYS A 78 19.63 3.49 5.77
N ARG A 79 19.89 3.92 7.02
CA ARG A 79 19.08 3.71 8.25
C ARG A 79 18.20 4.92 8.65
N ILE A 80 16.85 4.83 8.60
CA ILE A 80 15.85 5.51 9.49
C ILE A 80 14.51 4.72 9.43
N ALA A 81 13.91 4.36 10.58
CA ALA A 81 12.92 3.29 10.70
C ALA A 81 11.41 3.68 10.76
N SER A 82 10.99 4.92 10.50
CA SER A 82 9.54 5.28 10.37
C SER A 82 9.10 5.53 8.92
N ALA A 83 10.03 5.91 8.05
CA ALA A 83 9.87 5.95 6.60
C ALA A 83 9.59 4.56 6.02
N ASP A 84 10.24 3.57 6.60
CA ASP A 84 10.23 2.16 6.19
C ASP A 84 8.80 1.58 6.20
N GLN A 85 8.04 1.80 7.27
CA GLN A 85 6.64 1.38 7.36
C GLN A 85 5.78 2.04 6.28
N ARG A 86 5.98 3.34 6.05
CA ARG A 86 5.23 4.07 5.03
C ARG A 86 5.57 3.62 3.60
N ILE A 87 6.81 3.24 3.32
CA ILE A 87 7.21 2.65 2.04
C ILE A 87 6.46 1.34 1.82
N VAL A 88 6.41 0.48 2.83
CA VAL A 88 5.69 -0.79 2.78
C VAL A 88 4.20 -0.55 2.56
N LEU A 89 3.58 0.39 3.27
CA LEU A 89 2.16 0.76 3.06
C LEU A 89 1.89 1.32 1.65
N ILE A 90 2.80 2.12 1.08
CA ILE A 90 2.66 2.61 -0.31
C ILE A 90 2.75 1.47 -1.30
N ALA A 91 3.64 0.51 -1.07
CA ALA A 91 3.77 -0.64 -1.93
C ALA A 91 2.56 -1.58 -1.84
N ARG A 92 2.09 -1.86 -0.61
CA ARG A 92 0.97 -2.74 -0.31
C ARG A 92 -0.37 -2.10 -0.68
N ASP A 93 -0.75 -0.99 -0.06
CA ASP A 93 -2.10 -0.42 -0.15
C ASP A 93 -2.29 0.47 -1.37
N ARG A 94 -1.20 1.08 -1.87
CA ARG A 94 -1.14 1.96 -3.08
C ARG A 94 -2.04 3.21 -3.05
N GLY A 95 -2.93 3.32 -2.08
CA GLY A 95 -3.86 4.42 -1.86
C GLY A 95 -4.71 4.20 -0.61
N CYS A 96 -5.79 4.95 -0.48
CA CYS A 96 -6.70 4.80 0.65
C CYS A 96 -7.35 3.41 0.61
N SER A 97 -7.33 2.68 1.73
CA SER A 97 -7.91 1.33 1.80
C SER A 97 -9.43 1.32 1.97
N PHE A 98 -10.06 2.48 2.15
CA PHE A 98 -11.52 2.59 2.24
C PHE A 98 -12.19 2.12 0.93
N PRO A 99 -13.24 1.27 0.99
CA PRO A 99 -13.89 0.67 -0.18
C PRO A 99 -14.26 1.70 -1.26
N GLY A 100 -13.77 1.50 -2.48
CA GLY A 100 -14.06 2.36 -3.63
C GLY A 100 -13.38 3.74 -3.60
N CYS A 101 -12.58 4.05 -2.58
CA CYS A 101 -11.83 5.30 -2.58
C CYS A 101 -10.73 5.28 -3.63
N THR A 102 -10.55 6.41 -4.33
CA THR A 102 -9.56 6.57 -5.40
C THR A 102 -8.37 7.44 -5.00
N ARG A 103 -8.34 7.93 -3.76
CA ARG A 103 -7.28 8.85 -3.29
C ARG A 103 -5.94 8.12 -3.20
N PRO A 104 -4.88 8.64 -3.84
CA PRO A 104 -3.58 7.99 -3.84
C PRO A 104 -2.90 8.04 -2.47
N ALA A 105 -1.87 7.21 -2.28
CA ALA A 105 -1.20 7.05 -0.99
C ALA A 105 -0.55 8.36 -0.49
N VAL A 106 -0.13 9.23 -1.41
CA VAL A 106 0.39 10.57 -1.06
C VAL A 106 -0.65 11.47 -0.37
N TRP A 107 -1.94 11.16 -0.47
CA TRP A 107 -3.03 11.85 0.22
C TRP A 107 -3.56 11.07 1.44
N CYS A 108 -2.84 10.04 1.85
CA CYS A 108 -3.21 9.19 2.98
C CYS A 108 -2.28 9.35 4.18
N GLN A 109 -2.83 9.07 5.36
CA GLN A 109 -2.14 8.96 6.64
C GLN A 109 -2.11 7.48 7.03
N ALA A 110 -1.07 7.06 7.77
CA ALA A 110 -1.07 5.72 8.32
C ALA A 110 -2.15 5.65 9.41
N HIS A 111 -3.02 4.66 9.29
CA HIS A 111 -4.16 4.37 10.16
C HIS A 111 -3.88 3.05 10.88
N HIS A 112 -4.07 2.99 12.19
CA HIS A 112 -3.97 1.74 12.93
C HIS A 112 -5.24 0.92 12.73
N VAL A 113 -5.09 -0.32 12.26
CA VAL A 113 -6.24 -1.21 12.02
C VAL A 113 -6.95 -1.57 13.33
N THR A 114 -6.16 -1.87 14.36
CA THR A 114 -6.62 -1.87 15.77
C THR A 114 -6.19 -0.56 16.39
N ASP A 115 -7.10 0.20 16.97
CA ASP A 115 -6.79 1.54 17.46
C ASP A 115 -5.67 1.55 18.51
N TRP A 116 -4.81 2.58 18.47
CA TRP A 116 -3.66 2.70 19.39
C TRP A 116 -4.12 2.74 20.85
N VAL A 117 -5.29 3.35 21.12
CA VAL A 117 -5.86 3.45 22.47
C VAL A 117 -6.28 2.08 23.02
N ASP A 118 -6.54 1.12 22.15
CA ASP A 118 -6.89 -0.26 22.48
C ASP A 118 -5.68 -1.22 22.46
N GLY A 119 -4.47 -0.65 22.40
CA GLY A 119 -3.22 -1.42 22.41
C GLY A 119 -2.77 -1.89 21.02
N GLY A 120 -3.24 -1.25 19.95
CA GLY A 120 -2.75 -1.52 18.60
C GLY A 120 -1.26 -1.22 18.43
N ASP A 121 -0.49 -2.22 18.00
CA ASP A 121 0.93 -2.04 17.74
C ASP A 121 1.16 -1.12 16.52
N THR A 122 2.20 -0.28 16.58
CA THR A 122 2.68 0.45 15.39
C THR A 122 3.60 -0.46 14.59
N ASP A 123 3.09 -1.63 14.24
CA ASP A 123 3.73 -2.60 13.35
C ASP A 123 3.10 -2.49 11.97
N VAL A 124 3.89 -2.71 10.93
CA VAL A 124 3.45 -2.47 9.55
C VAL A 124 2.26 -3.35 9.12
N ASP A 125 2.15 -4.52 9.73
CA ASP A 125 1.04 -5.46 9.52
C ASP A 125 -0.25 -4.99 10.20
N SER A 126 -0.15 -4.09 11.18
CA SER A 126 -1.24 -3.49 11.96
C SER A 126 -1.62 -2.08 11.47
N LEU A 127 -1.00 -1.60 10.39
CA LEU A 127 -1.27 -0.29 9.80
C LEU A 127 -1.91 -0.43 8.42
N THR A 128 -2.69 0.55 7.99
CA THR A 128 -3.17 0.74 6.62
C THR A 128 -3.21 2.22 6.24
N PHE A 129 -3.67 2.59 5.05
CA PHE A 129 -3.87 3.97 4.63
C PHE A 129 -5.31 4.46 4.73
N GLY A 130 -5.54 5.49 5.54
CA GLY A 130 -6.75 6.31 5.54
C GLY A 130 -6.47 7.68 4.91
N CYS A 131 -7.29 8.12 3.95
CA CYS A 131 -7.20 9.49 3.44
C CYS A 131 -7.80 10.49 4.43
N ASP A 132 -7.53 11.78 4.23
CA ASP A 132 -8.02 12.85 5.13
C ASP A 132 -9.57 12.90 5.27
N LEU A 133 -10.32 12.23 4.37
CA LEU A 133 -11.78 12.08 4.45
C LEU A 133 -12.22 10.84 5.24
N HIS A 134 -11.54 9.71 5.04
CA HIS A 134 -11.98 8.40 5.57
C HIS A 134 -11.30 8.02 6.89
N HIS A 135 -10.07 8.50 7.12
CA HIS A 135 -9.37 8.29 8.37
C HIS A 135 -10.19 8.76 9.60
N PRO A 136 -10.90 9.90 9.57
CA PRO A 136 -11.70 10.35 10.71
C PRO A 136 -13.02 9.58 10.92
N LEU A 137 -13.38 8.64 10.03
CA LEU A 137 -14.63 7.88 10.15
C LEU A 137 -14.52 6.71 11.11
N VAL A 138 -13.30 6.30 11.48
CA VAL A 138 -13.05 5.17 12.36
C VAL A 138 -13.26 5.59 13.81
N GLY A 139 -13.92 4.73 14.59
CA GLY A 139 -14.12 4.91 16.02
C GLY A 139 -14.71 3.66 16.69
N ASP A 140 -14.87 3.74 18.01
CA ASP A 140 -15.20 2.57 18.86
C ASP A 140 -16.69 2.24 18.92
N GLY A 141 -17.55 3.09 18.35
CA GLY A 141 -19.00 2.99 18.46
C GLY A 141 -19.66 2.08 17.41
N PRO A 142 -20.88 1.60 17.68
CA PRO A 142 -21.68 0.86 16.69
C PRO A 142 -22.08 1.73 15.47
N ASN A 143 -22.00 3.04 15.61
CA ASN A 143 -22.30 4.01 14.55
C ASN A 143 -21.05 4.48 13.79
N ASP A 144 -19.88 3.99 14.15
CA ASP A 144 -18.60 4.36 13.54
C ASP A 144 -18.15 3.27 12.56
N TRP A 145 -17.26 3.65 11.64
CA TRP A 145 -16.54 2.65 10.85
C TRP A 145 -15.52 1.95 11.74
N ALA A 146 -15.25 0.69 11.45
CA ALA A 146 -14.14 -0.04 12.08
C ALA A 146 -13.26 -0.68 11.00
N THR A 147 -12.04 -1.05 11.37
CA THR A 147 -11.10 -1.70 10.47
C THR A 147 -10.62 -3.01 11.05
N THR A 148 -10.42 -4.01 10.20
CA THR A 148 -9.68 -5.24 10.54
C THR A 148 -8.72 -5.61 9.41
N THR A 149 -7.83 -6.57 9.65
CA THR A 149 -7.00 -7.16 8.60
C THR A 149 -7.55 -8.53 8.26
N THR A 150 -7.69 -8.81 6.96
CA THR A 150 -8.14 -10.10 6.46
C THR A 150 -7.18 -11.22 6.85
N GLY A 151 -7.72 -12.33 7.35
CA GLY A 151 -6.95 -13.53 7.66
C GLY A 151 -6.40 -14.25 6.42
N PRO A 152 -5.55 -15.28 6.61
CA PRO A 152 -4.89 -16.01 5.52
C PRO A 152 -5.87 -16.77 4.61
N ASP A 153 -7.03 -17.18 5.13
CA ASP A 153 -8.04 -17.92 4.36
C ASP A 153 -8.98 -17.00 3.54
N HIS A 154 -8.81 -15.68 3.64
CA HIS A 154 -9.61 -14.72 2.87
C HIS A 154 -9.11 -14.65 1.42
N PRO A 155 -9.97 -14.43 0.39
CA PRO A 155 -9.52 -14.31 -1.01
C PRO A 155 -8.57 -13.14 -1.30
N GLN A 156 -8.50 -12.18 -0.38
CA GLN A 156 -7.50 -11.11 -0.38
C GLN A 156 -6.93 -11.04 1.04
N PRO A 157 -6.01 -11.92 1.41
CA PRO A 157 -5.39 -11.97 2.73
C PRO A 157 -4.49 -10.73 2.97
N GLY A 158 -4.16 -10.43 4.22
CA GLY A 158 -3.33 -9.27 4.58
C GLY A 158 -3.87 -7.85 4.24
N ARG A 159 -5.07 -7.74 3.67
CA ARG A 159 -5.71 -6.46 3.30
C ARG A 159 -6.50 -5.87 4.45
N ALA A 160 -6.58 -4.54 4.48
CA ALA A 160 -7.51 -3.85 5.36
C ALA A 160 -8.96 -4.06 4.89
N GLN A 161 -9.79 -4.55 5.79
CA GLN A 161 -11.25 -4.57 5.68
C GLN A 161 -11.83 -3.40 6.46
N TRP A 162 -12.80 -2.73 5.86
CA TRP A 162 -13.59 -1.67 6.50
C TRP A 162 -14.99 -2.18 6.79
N HIS A 163 -15.39 -2.07 8.05
CA HIS A 163 -16.68 -2.48 8.57
C HIS A 163 -17.56 -1.25 8.72
N PRO A 164 -18.71 -1.18 8.03
CA PRO A 164 -19.61 -0.06 8.13
C PRO A 164 -20.27 0.03 9.53
N PRO A 165 -20.87 1.20 9.86
CA PRO A 165 -21.81 1.34 10.98
C PRO A 165 -22.98 0.36 10.88
N GLU A 166 -23.55 -0.05 12.01
CA GLU A 166 -24.73 -0.94 12.06
C GLU A 166 -25.95 -0.35 11.34
N ALA A 167 -26.05 0.99 11.31
CA ALA A 167 -27.11 1.69 10.60
C ALA A 167 -27.00 1.58 9.06
N VAL A 168 -25.80 1.29 8.53
CA VAL A 168 -25.55 1.10 7.09
C VAL A 168 -25.65 -0.38 6.73
N ASP A 169 -25.08 -1.26 7.54
CA ASP A 169 -25.19 -2.71 7.42
C ASP A 169 -25.23 -3.33 8.83
N PRO A 170 -26.37 -3.93 9.24
CA PRO A 170 -26.51 -4.56 10.55
C PRO A 170 -25.51 -5.68 10.80
N ASP A 171 -25.04 -6.37 9.75
CA ASP A 171 -24.05 -7.44 9.85
C ASP A 171 -22.60 -6.90 9.84
N ARG A 172 -22.44 -5.57 9.64
CA ARG A 172 -21.15 -4.85 9.53
C ARG A 172 -20.14 -5.59 8.64
N LYS A 173 -20.59 -6.10 7.50
CA LYS A 173 -19.76 -6.94 6.63
C LYS A 173 -18.52 -6.18 6.18
N GLY A 174 -17.36 -6.81 6.35
CA GLY A 174 -16.07 -6.24 5.95
C GLY A 174 -15.96 -6.06 4.44
N LEU A 175 -15.50 -4.88 4.02
CA LEU A 175 -15.30 -4.51 2.63
C LEU A 175 -13.84 -4.15 2.36
N VAL A 176 -13.30 -4.62 1.23
CA VAL A 176 -11.92 -4.33 0.79
C VAL A 176 -11.96 -3.34 -0.37
N ASN A 177 -10.98 -2.43 -0.44
CA ASN A 177 -10.82 -1.56 -1.61
C ASN A 177 -9.98 -2.22 -2.71
N HIS A 178 -10.62 -2.52 -3.83
CA HIS A 178 -9.97 -3.11 -5.00
C HIS A 178 -9.43 -2.08 -6.00
N TYR A 179 -9.80 -0.80 -5.88
CA TYR A 179 -9.50 0.24 -6.87
C TYR A 179 -8.01 0.38 -7.17
N HIS A 180 -7.18 0.31 -6.12
CA HIS A 180 -5.73 0.48 -6.25
C HIS A 180 -4.99 -0.81 -6.68
N HIS A 181 -5.72 -1.91 -6.89
CA HIS A 181 -5.21 -3.24 -7.21
C HIS A 181 -5.83 -3.79 -8.50
N PRO A 182 -5.68 -3.10 -9.64
CA PRO A 182 -6.33 -3.49 -10.90
C PRO A 182 -5.92 -4.89 -11.39
N GLN A 183 -4.77 -5.41 -10.92
CA GLN A 183 -4.35 -6.78 -11.21
C GLN A 183 -5.40 -7.83 -10.79
N GLU A 184 -6.19 -7.55 -9.75
CA GLU A 184 -7.26 -8.43 -9.25
C GLU A 184 -8.38 -8.62 -10.28
N TYR A 185 -8.49 -7.72 -11.27
CA TYR A 185 -9.48 -7.78 -12.34
C TYR A 185 -8.88 -8.13 -13.71
N LEU A 186 -7.62 -7.76 -13.93
CA LEU A 186 -6.97 -7.83 -15.24
C LEU A 186 -6.17 -9.12 -15.45
N TYR A 187 -5.74 -9.77 -14.37
CA TYR A 187 -5.01 -11.02 -14.43
C TYR A 187 -5.78 -12.06 -13.61
N GLN A 188 -6.69 -12.78 -14.27
CA GLN A 188 -7.15 -14.05 -13.72
C GLN A 188 -5.94 -15.01 -13.76
N GLU A 189 -5.63 -15.63 -12.63
CA GLU A 189 -4.70 -16.74 -12.65
C GLU A 189 -5.23 -17.79 -13.62
N PRO A 190 -4.39 -18.37 -14.50
CA PRO A 190 -4.82 -19.50 -15.29
C PRO A 190 -5.30 -20.58 -14.32
N GLU A 191 -6.52 -21.10 -14.53
CA GLU A 191 -6.99 -22.28 -13.78
C GLU A 191 -5.88 -23.32 -13.85
N ASP A 192 -5.36 -23.72 -12.69
CA ASP A 192 -4.49 -24.88 -12.61
C ASP A 192 -5.24 -26.04 -13.28
N PRO A 193 -4.65 -26.74 -14.27
CA PRO A 193 -5.31 -27.90 -14.84
C PRO A 193 -5.58 -28.88 -13.71
N GLU A 194 -6.85 -29.28 -13.53
CA GLU A 194 -7.24 -30.26 -12.53
C GLU A 194 -6.31 -31.50 -12.59
N PRO A 195 -5.93 -32.07 -11.44
CA PRO A 195 -4.96 -33.15 -11.35
C PRO A 195 -5.35 -34.45 -12.07
#